data_AF-A0A7R7BWP4-F1
#
_entry.id   AF-A0A7R7BWP4-F1
#
_cell.length_a   1.000
_cell.length_b   1.000
_cell.length_c   1.000
_cell.angle_alpha   90.00
_cell.angle_beta   90.00
_cell.angle_gamma   90.00
#
_symmetry.space_group_name_H-M   'P 1'
#
loop_
_entity.id
_entity.type
_entity.pdbx_description
1 polymer ?
#
loop_
_entity_poly.entity_id
_entity_poly.type
_entity_poly.pdbx_seq_one_letter_code
_entity_poly.pdbx_strand_id
1 'polypeptide(L)'
;MGFAVPKTPTHSLMLLNSFMRTDMLQHIHWRLHEMRDEDGPGSPLHHMAESLEQVIGTWDGINLFDRITRNQFHIDPDYEFRPEQDYLHDIRLMKHHLKCHRKAIKELGCWR
;
A
#
# COMPACT_ATOMS: atom_id res chain seq x y z
N MET A 1 -1.32 -0.85 19.52
CA MET A 1 -2.42 -0.36 18.65
C MET A 1 -2.22 -0.96 17.26
N GLY A 2 -3.29 -1.40 16.60
CA GLY A 2 -3.22 -2.07 15.28
C GLY A 2 -3.52 -1.12 14.11
N PHE A 3 -3.27 -1.56 12.88
CA PHE A 3 -3.66 -0.84 11.67
C PHE A 3 -5.17 -0.92 11.42
N ALA A 4 -5.73 0.11 10.79
CA ALA A 4 -7.13 0.15 10.40
C ALA A 4 -7.41 -0.87 9.28
N VAL A 5 -8.51 -1.60 9.41
CA VAL A 5 -8.93 -2.57 8.38
C VAL A 5 -9.58 -1.81 7.22
N PRO A 6 -9.05 -1.90 5.99
CA PRO A 6 -9.67 -1.28 4.83
C PRO A 6 -11.00 -1.97 4.49
N LYS A 7 -12.00 -1.18 4.09
CA LYS A 7 -13.36 -1.66 3.77
C LYS A 7 -13.59 -1.77 2.26
N THR A 8 -12.94 -0.91 1.49
CA THR A 8 -12.99 -0.83 0.03
C THR A 8 -11.60 -0.50 -0.50
N PRO A 9 -11.33 -0.71 -1.81
CA PRO A 9 -10.07 -0.29 -2.43
C PRO A 9 -9.80 1.21 -2.23
N THR A 10 -10.82 2.05 -2.41
CA THR A 10 -10.72 3.50 -2.18
C THR A 10 -10.42 3.84 -0.72
N HIS A 11 -11.08 3.16 0.24
CA HIS A 11 -10.79 3.36 1.67
C HIS A 11 -9.34 2.94 2.00
N SER A 12 -8.85 1.86 1.39
CA SER A 12 -7.46 1.43 1.52
C SER A 12 -6.50 2.49 1.01
N LEU A 13 -6.73 3.03 -0.19
CA LEU A 13 -5.86 4.04 -0.77
C LEU A 13 -5.86 5.33 0.05
N MET A 14 -7.02 5.75 0.55
CA MET A 14 -7.13 6.88 1.47
C MET A 14 -6.29 6.67 2.74
N LEU A 15 -6.40 5.51 3.39
CA LEU A 15 -5.62 5.18 4.58
C LEU A 15 -4.11 5.15 4.29
N LEU A 16 -3.70 4.56 3.17
CA LEU A 16 -2.28 4.53 2.77
C LEU A 16 -1.76 5.95 2.50
N ASN A 17 -2.54 6.80 1.82
CA ASN A 17 -2.18 8.21 1.62
C ASN A 17 -1.96 8.94 2.94
N SER A 18 -2.84 8.72 3.91
CA SER A 18 -2.77 9.41 5.20
C SER A 18 -1.65 8.91 6.10
N PHE A 19 -1.37 7.60 6.09
CA PHE A 19 -0.53 6.95 7.12
C PHE A 19 0.79 6.39 6.62
N MET A 20 1.03 6.29 5.31
CA MET A 20 2.37 5.95 4.82
C MET A 20 3.32 7.12 5.05
N ARG A 21 4.50 6.80 5.58
CA ARG A 21 5.52 7.76 5.99
C ARG A 21 6.63 7.93 4.96
N THR A 22 6.68 7.03 3.99
CA THR A 22 7.70 7.00 2.95
C THR A 22 7.12 7.34 1.59
N ASP A 23 7.99 7.77 0.68
CA ASP A 23 7.68 7.98 -0.74
C ASP A 23 7.31 6.69 -1.50
N MET A 24 7.40 5.50 -0.88
CA MET A 24 6.94 4.25 -1.47
C MET A 24 5.47 4.28 -1.93
N LEU A 25 4.66 5.14 -1.32
CA LEU A 25 3.28 5.40 -1.73
C LEU A 25 3.16 5.78 -3.22
N GLN A 26 4.14 6.50 -3.78
CA GLN A 26 4.12 6.89 -5.19
C GLN A 26 4.17 5.68 -6.11
N HIS A 27 4.89 4.61 -5.73
CA HIS A 27 4.93 3.38 -6.50
C HIS A 27 3.58 2.64 -6.50
N ILE A 28 2.82 2.73 -5.41
CA ILE A 28 1.45 2.16 -5.36
C ILE A 28 0.57 2.89 -6.38
N HIS A 29 0.60 4.23 -6.39
CA HIS A 29 -0.17 5.04 -7.33
C HIS A 29 0.23 4.78 -8.78
N TRP A 30 1.54 4.75 -9.07
CA TRP A 30 2.05 4.45 -10.40
C TRP A 30 1.47 3.14 -10.94
N ARG A 31 1.54 2.05 -10.16
CA ARG A 31 1.00 0.75 -10.54
C ARG A 31 -0.51 0.77 -10.76
N LEU A 32 -1.26 1.48 -9.91
CA LEU A 32 -2.71 1.63 -10.08
C LEU A 32 -3.06 2.41 -11.36
N HIS A 33 -2.27 3.41 -11.71
CA HIS A 33 -2.43 4.15 -12.97
C HIS A 33 -2.09 3.29 -14.18
N GLU A 34 -0.98 2.55 -14.17
CA GLU A 34 -0.62 1.61 -15.24
C GLU A 34 -1.74 0.60 -15.50
N MET A 35 -2.22 -0.11 -14.45
CA MET A 35 -3.29 -1.09 -14.61
C MET A 35 -4.60 -0.49 -15.11
N ARG A 36 -4.91 0.77 -14.76
CA ARG A 36 -6.09 1.47 -15.27
C ARG A 36 -5.93 1.86 -16.73
N ASP A 37 -4.77 2.40 -17.09
CA ASP A 37 -4.52 2.96 -18.42
C ASP A 37 -4.29 1.85 -19.47
N GLU A 38 -3.87 0.66 -19.05
CA GLU A 38 -3.73 -0.54 -19.90
C GLU A 38 -5.01 -1.39 -20.01
N ASP A 39 -6.15 -0.92 -19.49
CA ASP A 39 -7.39 -1.72 -19.36
C ASP A 39 -7.12 -3.10 -18.70
N GLY A 40 -6.22 -3.11 -17.72
CA GLY A 40 -5.73 -4.32 -17.09
C GLY A 40 -6.87 -5.16 -16.50
N PRO A 41 -6.89 -6.49 -16.72
CA PRO A 41 -7.96 -7.33 -16.23
C PRO A 41 -8.01 -7.31 -14.69
N GLY A 42 -9.22 -7.24 -14.12
CA GLY A 42 -9.42 -7.30 -12.68
C GLY A 42 -10.36 -6.22 -12.17
N SER A 43 -10.95 -6.47 -11.00
CA SER A 43 -11.72 -5.44 -10.30
C SER A 43 -10.76 -4.48 -9.56
N PRO A 44 -11.21 -3.29 -9.14
CA PRO A 44 -10.39 -2.38 -8.34
C PRO A 44 -9.80 -3.02 -7.06
N LEU A 45 -10.45 -4.06 -6.52
CA LEU A 45 -9.94 -4.83 -5.41
C LEU A 45 -8.73 -5.69 -5.79
N HIS A 46 -8.73 -6.28 -6.99
CA HIS A 46 -7.59 -7.04 -7.51
C HIS A 46 -6.43 -6.10 -7.82
N HIS A 47 -6.66 -4.98 -8.52
CA HIS A 47 -5.62 -4.00 -8.79
C HIS A 47 -4.98 -3.46 -7.51
N MET A 48 -5.77 -3.18 -6.47
CA MET A 48 -5.22 -2.76 -5.18
C MET A 48 -4.35 -3.83 -4.53
N ALA A 49 -4.77 -5.10 -4.56
CA ALA A 49 -3.99 -6.19 -3.99
C ALA A 49 -2.70 -6.42 -4.79
N GLU A 50 -2.77 -6.40 -6.11
CA GLU A 50 -1.62 -6.60 -7.00
C GLU A 50 -0.60 -5.46 -6.89
N SER A 51 -1.05 -4.20 -6.87
CA SER A 51 -0.17 -3.05 -6.65
C SER A 51 0.60 -3.18 -5.33
N LEU A 52 -0.09 -3.53 -4.24
CA LEU A 52 0.56 -3.75 -2.94
C LEU A 52 1.54 -4.91 -2.99
N GLU A 53 1.19 -6.03 -3.62
CA GLU A 53 2.07 -7.18 -3.75
C GLU A 53 3.36 -6.85 -4.50
N GLN A 54 3.25 -6.15 -5.63
CA GLN A 54 4.42 -5.77 -6.43
C GLN A 54 5.32 -4.78 -5.68
N VAL A 55 4.74 -3.77 -5.01
CA VAL A 55 5.52 -2.79 -4.23
C VAL A 55 6.18 -3.48 -3.03
N ILE A 56 5.47 -4.33 -2.29
CA ILE A 56 6.06 -5.11 -1.20
C ILE A 56 7.19 -5.99 -1.74
N GLY A 57 6.98 -6.73 -2.83
CA GLY A 57 8.00 -7.59 -3.43
C GLY A 57 9.24 -6.83 -3.93
N THR A 58 9.08 -5.56 -4.28
CA THR A 58 10.18 -4.68 -4.73
C THR A 58 10.96 -4.09 -3.57
N TRP A 59 10.35 -3.87 -2.40
CA TRP A 59 10.98 -3.10 -1.32
C TRP A 59 11.30 -3.93 -0.08
N ASP A 60 10.48 -4.93 0.24
CA ASP A 60 10.62 -5.77 1.42
C ASP A 60 11.92 -6.58 1.42
N GLY A 61 12.75 -6.38 2.44
CA GLY A 61 14.00 -7.11 2.65
C GLY A 61 15.22 -6.57 1.88
N ILE A 62 15.07 -5.52 1.05
CA ILE A 62 16.21 -4.94 0.31
C ILE A 62 17.06 -3.99 1.19
N ASN A 63 16.52 -3.55 2.35
CA ASN A 63 17.21 -2.71 3.34
C ASN A 63 17.82 -1.42 2.76
N LEU A 64 17.23 -0.87 1.69
CA LEU A 64 17.67 0.36 1.02
C LEU A 64 17.12 1.62 1.71
N PHE A 65 17.32 1.76 3.02
CA PHE A 65 16.78 2.88 3.80
C PHE A 65 17.27 4.25 3.30
N ASP A 66 18.49 4.31 2.77
CA ASP A 66 19.12 5.54 2.28
C ASP A 66 18.48 6.12 1.01
N ARG A 67 17.63 5.34 0.33
CA ARG A 67 16.97 5.73 -0.92
C ARG A 67 15.51 6.12 -0.73
N ILE A 68 15.03 6.09 0.50
CA ILE A 68 13.63 6.33 0.83
C ILE A 68 13.53 7.73 1.39
N THR A 69 12.58 8.50 0.89
CA THR A 69 12.34 9.86 1.36
C THR A 69 11.01 9.98 2.08
N ARG A 70 10.87 11.09 2.79
CA ARG A 70 9.68 11.43 3.56
C ARG A 70 8.46 11.57 2.65
N ASN A 71 7.32 10.97 3.02
CA ASN A 71 6.04 11.27 2.38
C ASN A 71 5.62 12.72 2.72
N GLN A 72 5.56 13.58 1.69
CA GLN A 72 5.15 14.98 1.81
C GLN A 72 3.64 15.15 2.06
N PHE A 73 2.85 14.12 1.77
CA PHE A 73 1.39 14.13 1.89
C PHE A 73 0.87 13.38 3.13
N HIS A 74 1.76 13.00 4.04
CA HIS A 74 1.38 12.36 5.30
C HIS A 74 0.45 13.27 6.11
N ILE A 75 -0.50 12.68 6.86
CA ILE A 75 -1.52 13.44 7.61
C ILE A 75 -0.94 14.36 8.68
N ASP A 76 0.18 13.95 9.26
CA ASP A 76 0.99 14.77 10.15
C ASP A 76 2.13 15.37 9.31
N PRO A 77 2.16 16.69 9.06
CA PRO A 77 3.23 17.34 8.31
C PRO A 77 4.48 17.61 9.16
N ASP A 78 4.47 17.36 10.46
CA ASP A 78 5.59 17.67 11.35
C ASP A 78 6.25 16.41 11.94
N TYR A 79 5.84 15.22 11.51
CA TYR A 79 6.46 13.97 11.97
C TYR A 79 7.97 13.93 11.69
N GLU A 80 8.70 13.47 12.69
CA GLU A 80 10.13 13.20 12.59
C GLU A 80 10.34 11.97 11.69
N PHE A 81 10.88 12.20 10.49
CA PHE A 81 11.18 11.12 9.55
C PHE A 81 12.39 10.32 10.03
N ARG A 82 12.18 9.02 10.22
CA ARG A 82 13.19 8.05 10.65
C ARG A 82 13.24 6.92 9.63
N PRO A 83 14.16 6.96 8.64
CA PRO A 83 14.10 6.14 7.43
C PRO A 83 13.86 4.66 7.69
N GLU A 84 14.62 4.05 8.59
CA GLU A 84 14.49 2.62 8.92
C GLU A 84 13.16 2.30 9.60
N GLN A 85 12.76 3.09 10.61
CA GLN A 85 11.53 2.85 11.37
C GLN A 85 10.29 3.06 10.51
N ASP A 86 10.31 4.07 9.65
CA ASP A 86 9.21 4.46 8.78
C ASP A 86 9.08 3.53 7.59
N TYR A 87 10.19 3.05 7.02
CA TYR A 87 10.17 1.96 6.05
C TYR A 87 9.55 0.68 6.67
N LEU A 88 10.03 0.26 7.85
CA LEU A 88 9.50 -0.94 8.49
C LEU A 88 8.03 -0.79 8.85
N HIS A 89 7.62 0.42 9.23
CA HIS A 89 6.21 0.76 9.44
C HIS A 89 5.40 0.57 8.15
N ASP A 90 5.82 1.17 7.05
CA ASP A 90 5.09 1.16 5.79
C ASP A 90 5.02 -0.23 5.18
N ILE A 91 6.09 -1.03 5.26
CA ILE A 91 6.06 -2.44 4.86
C ILE A 91 5.01 -3.23 5.67
N ARG A 92 4.95 -3.03 7.00
CA ARG A 92 3.93 -3.69 7.84
C ARG A 92 2.52 -3.21 7.49
N LEU A 93 2.34 -1.92 7.21
CA LEU A 93 1.07 -1.34 6.82
C LEU A 93 0.58 -1.92 5.48
N MET A 94 1.44 -1.93 4.46
CA MET A 94 1.12 -2.52 3.15
C MET A 94 0.78 -4.00 3.27
N LYS A 95 1.56 -4.80 4.03
CA LYS A 95 1.28 -6.22 4.27
C LYS A 95 -0.07 -6.43 4.96
N HIS A 96 -0.44 -5.56 5.91
CA HIS A 96 -1.75 -5.60 6.55
C HIS A 96 -2.88 -5.40 5.53
N HIS A 97 -2.77 -4.35 4.70
CA HIS A 97 -3.77 -4.05 3.67
C HIS A 97 -3.87 -5.18 2.62
N LEU A 98 -2.74 -5.72 2.16
CA LEU A 98 -2.70 -6.84 1.23
C LEU A 98 -3.43 -8.07 1.81
N LYS A 99 -3.17 -8.40 3.08
CA LYS A 99 -3.87 -9.49 3.76
C LYS A 99 -5.38 -9.28 3.80
N CYS A 100 -5.84 -8.06 4.09
CA CYS A 100 -7.26 -7.72 4.09
C CYS A 100 -7.89 -7.87 2.70
N HIS A 101 -7.25 -7.38 1.66
CA HIS A 101 -7.75 -7.48 0.29
C HIS A 101 -7.78 -8.93 -0.21
N ARG A 102 -6.72 -9.71 0.03
CA ARG A 102 -6.70 -11.15 -0.30
C ARG A 102 -7.82 -11.93 0.38
N LYS A 103 -8.08 -11.62 1.66
CA LYS A 103 -9.20 -12.21 2.39
C LYS A 103 -10.54 -11.88 1.72
N ALA A 104 -10.77 -10.60 1.39
CA ALA A 104 -12.00 -10.16 0.74
C ALA A 104 -12.20 -10.79 -0.66
N ILE A 105 -11.13 -10.88 -1.46
CA ILE A 105 -11.17 -11.57 -2.77
C ILE A 105 -11.56 -13.03 -2.61
N LYS A 106 -10.92 -13.75 -1.67
CA LYS A 106 -11.23 -15.15 -1.40
C LYS A 106 -12.68 -15.33 -0.97
N GLU A 107 -13.16 -14.49 -0.05
CA GLU A 107 -14.55 -14.53 0.41
C GLU A 107 -15.51 -14.35 -0.77
N LEU A 108 -15.32 -13.33 -1.62
CA LEU A 108 -16.15 -13.11 -2.82
C LEU A 108 -16.10 -14.27 -3.81
N GLY A 109 -14.95 -14.93 -3.96
CA GLY A 109 -14.80 -16.11 -4.81
C GLY A 109 -15.54 -17.34 -4.30
N CYS A 110 -15.70 -17.50 -2.98
CA CYS A 110 -16.46 -18.60 -2.37
C CYS A 110 -17.99 -18.45 -2.51
N TRP A 111 -18.49 -17.29 -2.92
CA TRP A 111 -19.91 -17.03 -3.16
C TRP A 111 -20.32 -17.16 -4.64
N ARG A 112 -19.40 -17.59 -5.52
CA ARG A 112 -19.64 -17.90 -6.93
C ARG A 112 -19.67 -19.41 -7.14
#